data_AF-A0AAV1U0B7-F1
#
_entry.id   AF-A0AAV1U0B7-F1
#
_cell.length_a   1.000
_cell.length_b   1.000
_cell.length_c   1.000
_cell.angle_alpha   90.00
_cell.angle_beta   90.00
_cell.angle_gamma   90.00
#
_symmetry.space_group_name_H-M   'P 1'
#
loop_
_entity.id
_entity.type
_entity.pdbx_description
1 polymer ?
#
loop_
_entity_poly.entity_id
_entity_poly.type
_entity_poly.pdbx_seq_one_letter_code
_entity_poly.pdbx_strand_id
1 'polypeptide(L)'
;MRIPSSTTHLHFDAKILRFAVNSLEVLSSYTAEALQNHLAEVYTSLSSCDGSSSEMLSCMTYLYTLSGHTRLADAIVKSSILGLLIRMSAQEVQLATSSETMLSMLCLVLGHLFRSTTAIALSPPDQLRQLVKTLLTIVADLPIRAKDKEDYQQE
;
A
#
# COMPACT_ATOMS: atom_id res chain seq x y z
N MET A 1 26.56 -16.88 8.81
CA MET A 1 25.81 -15.80 9.48
C MET A 1 24.33 -15.99 9.11
N ARG A 2 23.54 -16.65 9.97
CA ARG A 2 22.10 -16.83 9.72
C ARG A 2 21.41 -15.54 10.16
N ILE A 3 20.84 -14.80 9.21
CA ILE A 3 19.94 -13.69 9.52
C ILE A 3 18.74 -14.33 10.23
N PRO A 4 18.41 -13.94 11.47
CA PRO A 4 17.20 -14.44 12.12
C PRO A 4 16.02 -14.00 11.27
N SER A 5 15.29 -14.96 10.72
CA SER A 5 13.96 -14.77 10.15
C SER A 5 13.00 -14.49 11.30
N SER A 6 13.15 -13.32 11.90
CA SER A 6 12.13 -12.72 12.77
C SER A 6 10.99 -12.35 11.84
N THR A 7 10.05 -13.27 11.65
CA THR A 7 8.73 -12.93 11.13
C THR A 7 8.15 -11.95 12.13
N THR A 8 8.27 -10.65 11.86
CA THR A 8 7.65 -9.61 12.66
C THR A 8 6.15 -9.88 12.59
N HIS A 9 5.60 -10.53 13.61
CA HIS A 9 4.16 -10.71 13.75
C HIS A 9 3.58 -9.33 14.06
N LEU A 10 3.36 -8.55 13.01
CA LEU A 10 2.63 -7.31 13.09
C LEU A 10 1.18 -7.68 13.43
N HIS A 11 0.72 -7.26 14.61
CA HIS A 11 -0.62 -7.50 15.08
C HIS A 11 -1.49 -6.29 14.72
N PHE A 12 -2.60 -6.52 14.01
CA PHE A 12 -3.61 -5.48 13.76
C PHE A 12 -4.78 -5.64 14.72
N ASP A 13 -5.40 -4.53 15.13
CA ASP A 13 -6.63 -4.58 15.92
C ASP A 13 -7.84 -4.61 14.99
N ALA A 14 -8.51 -5.76 14.91
CA ALA A 14 -9.70 -5.92 14.09
C ALA A 14 -10.89 -5.08 14.58
N LYS A 15 -10.93 -4.68 15.86
CA LYS A 15 -12.06 -3.97 16.47
C LYS A 15 -12.16 -2.52 16.04
N ILE A 16 -11.05 -1.93 15.59
CA ILE A 16 -10.99 -0.53 15.16
C ILE A 16 -11.15 -0.38 13.65
N LEU A 17 -11.17 -1.49 12.90
CA LEU A 17 -11.32 -1.47 11.45
C LEU A 17 -12.81 -1.37 11.07
N ARG A 18 -13.12 -0.51 10.11
CA ARG A 18 -14.49 -0.25 9.63
C ARG A 18 -14.98 -1.24 8.57
N PHE A 19 -14.32 -2.39 8.47
CA PHE A 19 -14.63 -3.46 7.52
C PHE A 19 -14.46 -4.82 8.20
N ALA A 20 -15.10 -5.85 7.65
CA ALA A 20 -14.98 -7.20 8.19
C ALA A 20 -13.59 -7.77 7.87
N VAL A 21 -12.76 -7.99 8.89
CA VAL A 21 -11.48 -8.68 8.72
C VAL A 21 -11.75 -10.15 8.39
N ASN A 22 -11.22 -10.60 7.25
CA ASN A 22 -11.31 -11.99 6.80
C ASN A 22 -9.94 -12.65 6.79
N SER A 23 -9.88 -13.96 7.05
CA SER A 23 -8.61 -14.71 6.99
C SER A 23 -8.13 -14.87 5.55
N LEU A 24 -6.84 -15.20 5.40
CA LEU A 24 -6.27 -15.51 4.09
C LEU A 24 -6.99 -16.67 3.41
N GLU A 25 -7.43 -17.70 4.15
CA GLU A 25 -8.18 -18.82 3.56
C GLU A 25 -9.53 -18.36 3.01
N VAL A 26 -10.25 -17.54 3.78
CA VAL A 26 -11.57 -17.00 3.39
C VAL A 26 -11.44 -16.16 2.12
N LEU A 27 -10.53 -15.18 2.10
CA LEU A 27 -10.32 -14.31 0.94
C LEU A 27 -9.79 -15.08 -0.28
N SER A 28 -9.01 -16.13 -0.05
CA SER A 28 -8.53 -17.01 -1.12
C SER A 28 -9.65 -17.81 -1.79
N SER A 29 -10.76 -18.04 -1.07
CA SER A 29 -11.96 -18.69 -1.61
C SER A 29 -12.94 -17.74 -2.31
N TYR A 30 -12.78 -16.43 -2.14
CA TYR A 30 -13.70 -15.45 -2.73
C TYR A 30 -13.71 -15.49 -4.26
N THR A 31 -14.85 -15.18 -4.86
CA THR A 31 -14.91 -14.83 -6.28
C THR A 31 -14.15 -13.52 -6.53
N ALA A 32 -13.83 -13.22 -7.79
CA ALA A 32 -13.18 -11.96 -8.15
C ALA A 32 -14.01 -10.74 -7.70
N GLU A 33 -15.34 -10.81 -7.86
CA GLU A 33 -16.26 -9.77 -7.44
C GLU A 33 -16.28 -9.59 -5.91
N ALA A 34 -16.41 -10.68 -5.15
CA ALA A 34 -16.41 -10.61 -3.68
C ALA A 34 -15.08 -10.06 -3.15
N LEU A 35 -13.96 -10.41 -3.79
CA LEU A 35 -12.65 -9.87 -3.44
C LEU A 35 -12.54 -8.38 -3.77
N GLN A 36 -13.05 -7.93 -4.91
CA GLN A 36 -13.08 -6.50 -5.25
C GLN A 36 -13.95 -5.69 -4.30
N ASN A 37 -15.11 -6.21 -3.90
CA ASN A 37 -15.98 -5.57 -2.92
C ASN A 37 -15.28 -5.44 -1.56
N HIS A 38 -14.62 -6.51 -1.10
CA HIS A 38 -13.81 -6.48 0.12
C HIS A 38 -12.68 -5.43 0.03
N LEU A 39 -11.96 -5.37 -1.08
CA LEU A 39 -10.89 -4.38 -1.29
C LEU A 39 -11.43 -2.94 -1.39
N ALA A 40 -12.66 -2.74 -1.86
CA ALA A 40 -13.32 -1.43 -1.87
C ALA A 40 -13.64 -0.95 -0.44
N GLU A 41 -14.07 -1.84 0.45
CA GLU A 41 -14.25 -1.52 1.87
C GLU A 41 -12.91 -1.13 2.55
N VAL A 42 -11.85 -1.91 2.27
CA VAL A 42 -10.49 -1.61 2.75
C VAL A 42 -10.02 -0.24 2.25
N TYR A 43 -10.22 0.04 0.95
CA TYR A 43 -9.91 1.34 0.36
C TYR A 43 -10.66 2.48 1.06
N THR A 44 -11.94 2.28 1.33
CA THR A 44 -12.80 3.28 1.99
C THR A 44 -12.31 3.57 3.41
N SER A 45 -11.98 2.53 4.19
CA SER A 45 -11.39 2.70 5.52
C SER A 45 -10.04 3.43 5.46
N LEU A 46 -9.15 3.07 4.54
CA LEU A 46 -7.86 3.76 4.36
C LEU A 46 -7.99 5.24 3.97
N SER A 47 -8.87 5.53 3.03
CA SER A 47 -9.07 6.90 2.52
C SER A 47 -9.76 7.83 3.52
N SER A 48 -10.44 7.27 4.53
CA SER A 48 -11.16 8.00 5.58
C SER A 48 -10.41 8.03 6.92
N CYS A 49 -9.21 7.46 6.98
CA CYS A 49 -8.34 7.54 8.15
C CYS A 49 -7.58 8.86 8.15
N ASP A 50 -7.57 9.53 9.30
CA ASP A 50 -6.59 10.58 9.56
C ASP A 50 -5.20 9.95 9.69
N GLY A 51 -4.20 10.52 9.01
CA GLY A 51 -2.91 9.92 8.63
C GLY A 51 -1.98 9.40 9.75
N SER A 52 -2.38 9.52 11.01
CA SER A 52 -1.62 9.05 12.19
C SER A 52 -2.43 8.15 13.13
N SER A 53 -3.60 7.69 12.70
CA SER A 53 -4.49 6.88 13.54
C SER A 53 -4.01 5.43 13.70
N SER A 54 -4.31 4.84 14.88
CA SER A 54 -4.12 3.40 15.14
C SER A 54 -4.89 2.53 14.13
N GLU A 55 -6.01 3.04 13.61
CA GLU A 55 -6.80 2.41 12.55
C GLU A 55 -5.97 2.26 11.26
N MET A 56 -5.29 3.32 10.82
CA MET A 56 -4.44 3.28 9.63
C MET A 56 -3.31 2.24 9.79
N LEU A 57 -2.65 2.20 10.95
CA LEU A 57 -1.58 1.22 11.20
C LEU A 57 -2.11 -0.23 11.19
N SER A 58 -3.29 -0.45 11.77
CA SER A 58 -3.95 -1.76 11.73
C SER A 58 -4.35 -2.15 10.31
N CYS A 59 -4.81 -1.19 9.50
CA CYS A 59 -5.14 -1.44 8.11
C CYS A 59 -3.90 -1.76 7.26
N MET A 60 -2.78 -1.03 7.47
CA MET A 60 -1.50 -1.34 6.82
C MET A 60 -0.99 -2.72 7.20
N THR A 61 -1.14 -3.10 8.46
CA THR A 61 -0.74 -4.43 8.95
C THR A 61 -1.61 -5.55 8.36
N TYR A 62 -2.90 -5.30 8.20
CA TYR A 62 -3.80 -6.21 7.49
C TYR A 62 -3.40 -6.36 6.01
N LEU A 63 -3.19 -5.25 5.29
CA LEU A 63 -2.69 -5.27 3.91
C LEU A 63 -1.35 -5.98 3.76
N TYR A 64 -0.43 -5.77 4.71
CA TYR A 64 0.84 -6.49 4.76
C TYR A 64 0.61 -8.00 4.81
N THR A 65 -0.27 -8.45 5.70
CA THR A 65 -0.65 -9.87 5.83
C THR A 65 -1.22 -10.42 4.52
N LEU A 66 -2.13 -9.68 3.87
CA LEU A 66 -2.72 -10.08 2.58
C LEU A 66 -1.68 -10.14 1.45
N SER A 67 -0.74 -9.18 1.43
CA SER A 67 0.29 -9.09 0.39
C SER A 67 1.29 -10.25 0.40
N GLY A 68 1.33 -11.04 1.48
CA GLY A 68 2.09 -12.30 1.53
C GLY A 68 1.52 -13.43 0.68
N HIS A 69 0.25 -13.34 0.25
CA HIS A 69 -0.37 -14.33 -0.61
C HIS A 69 -0.47 -13.81 -2.06
N THR A 70 0.20 -14.46 -3.02
CA THR A 70 0.37 -13.97 -4.40
C THR A 70 -0.94 -13.55 -5.08
N ARG A 71 -2.00 -14.36 -4.95
CA ARG A 71 -3.33 -14.04 -5.52
C ARG A 71 -3.93 -12.76 -4.93
N LEU A 72 -3.75 -12.53 -3.64
CA LEU A 72 -4.31 -11.36 -2.96
C LEU A 72 -3.45 -10.13 -3.25
N ALA A 73 -2.12 -10.27 -3.30
CA ALA A 73 -1.21 -9.22 -3.73
C ALA A 73 -1.54 -8.74 -5.16
N ASP A 74 -1.76 -9.67 -6.10
CA ASP A 74 -2.17 -9.35 -7.47
C ASP A 74 -3.52 -8.60 -7.50
N ALA A 75 -4.51 -9.04 -6.71
CA ALA A 75 -5.78 -8.34 -6.60
C ALA A 75 -5.63 -6.93 -6.02
N ILE A 76 -4.77 -6.75 -5.00
CA ILE A 76 -4.47 -5.43 -4.41
C ILE A 76 -3.83 -4.51 -5.46
N VAL A 77 -2.85 -5.00 -6.22
CA VAL A 77 -2.18 -4.22 -7.27
C VAL A 77 -3.13 -3.82 -8.41
N LYS A 78 -4.11 -4.67 -8.73
CA LYS A 78 -5.16 -4.37 -9.72
C LYS A 78 -6.27 -3.47 -9.18
N SER A 79 -6.32 -3.24 -7.88
CA SER A 79 -7.29 -2.35 -7.24
C SER A 79 -6.75 -0.91 -7.13
N SER A 80 -7.60 0.02 -6.69
CA SER A 80 -7.20 1.41 -6.40
C SER A 80 -6.31 1.57 -5.16
N ILE A 81 -6.12 0.51 -4.36
CA ILE A 81 -5.32 0.56 -3.11
C ILE A 81 -3.86 0.90 -3.40
N LEU A 82 -3.24 0.33 -4.44
CA LEU A 82 -1.85 0.64 -4.78
C LEU A 82 -1.65 2.14 -5.04
N GLY A 83 -2.58 2.76 -5.79
CA GLY A 83 -2.60 4.20 -6.02
C GLY A 83 -2.71 5.01 -4.73
N LEU A 84 -3.59 4.58 -3.83
CA LEU A 84 -3.75 5.22 -2.52
C LEU A 84 -2.48 5.12 -1.67
N LEU A 85 -1.85 3.94 -1.58
CA LEU A 85 -0.63 3.73 -0.79
C LEU A 85 0.54 4.59 -1.28
N ILE A 86 0.71 4.74 -2.59
CA ILE A 86 1.77 5.58 -3.16
C ILE A 86 1.49 7.06 -2.86
N ARG A 87 0.24 7.52 -2.99
CA ARG A 87 -0.16 8.88 -2.63
C ARG A 87 0.08 9.17 -1.16
N MET A 88 -0.33 8.27 -0.28
CA MET A 88 -0.07 8.37 1.16
C MET A 88 1.43 8.42 1.45
N SER A 89 2.24 7.60 0.77
CA SER A 89 3.71 7.63 0.93
C SER A 89 4.30 8.97 0.51
N ALA A 90 3.86 9.51 -0.63
CA ALA A 90 4.31 10.81 -1.12
C ALA A 90 3.92 11.94 -0.16
N GLN A 91 2.70 11.90 0.37
CA GLN A 91 2.23 12.85 1.39
C GLN A 91 3.08 12.74 2.66
N GLU A 92 3.28 11.54 3.19
CA GLU A 92 4.01 11.30 4.43
C GLU A 92 5.47 11.78 4.36
N VAL A 93 6.13 11.64 3.21
CA VAL A 93 7.49 12.16 2.97
C VAL A 93 7.52 13.69 2.91
N GLN A 94 6.44 14.32 2.45
CA GLN A 94 6.34 15.77 2.32
C GLN A 94 5.91 16.47 3.62
N LEU A 95 5.35 15.74 4.58
CA LEU A 95 4.94 16.28 5.87
C LEU A 95 6.16 16.67 6.72
N ALA A 96 6.11 17.88 7.29
CA ALA A 96 7.14 18.36 8.23
C ALA A 96 7.18 17.55 9.54
N THR A 97 6.07 16.89 9.88
CA THR A 97 5.92 16.00 11.05
C THR A 97 5.66 14.57 10.59
N SER A 98 6.51 14.06 9.70
CA SER A 98 6.41 12.69 9.18
C SER A 98 6.51 11.66 10.31
N SER A 99 5.61 10.68 10.30
CA SER A 99 5.68 9.51 11.16
C SER A 99 6.58 8.46 10.52
N GLU A 100 7.79 8.30 11.07
CA GLU A 100 8.75 7.30 10.60
C GLU A 100 8.15 5.88 10.60
N THR A 101 7.28 5.57 11.56
CA THR A 101 6.57 4.28 11.62
C THR A 101 5.58 4.13 10.47
N MET A 102 4.82 5.18 10.16
CA MET A 102 3.84 5.11 9.08
C MET A 102 4.52 4.99 7.71
N LEU A 103 5.56 5.80 7.48
CA LEU A 103 6.36 5.72 6.27
C LEU A 103 7.02 4.34 6.13
N SER A 104 7.59 3.80 7.21
CA SER A 104 8.17 2.45 7.21
C SER A 104 7.14 1.38 6.87
N MET A 105 5.92 1.48 7.40
CA MET A 105 4.83 0.55 7.11
C MET A 105 4.32 0.66 5.67
N LEU A 106 4.16 1.87 5.16
CA LEU A 106 3.82 2.12 3.76
C LEU A 106 4.88 1.51 2.82
N CYS A 107 6.15 1.77 3.09
CA CYS A 107 7.26 1.19 2.34
C CYS A 107 7.29 -0.34 2.44
N LEU A 108 6.98 -0.91 3.62
CA LEU A 108 6.95 -2.35 3.83
C LEU A 108 5.83 -3.01 3.02
N VAL A 109 4.61 -2.47 3.05
CA VAL A 109 3.47 -2.98 2.27
C VAL A 109 3.76 -2.87 0.78
N LEU A 110 4.24 -1.70 0.31
CA LEU A 110 4.62 -1.50 -1.09
C LEU A 110 5.70 -2.50 -1.51
N GLY A 111 6.78 -2.62 -0.73
CA GLY A 111 7.86 -3.56 -1.00
C GLY A 111 7.38 -5.01 -1.06
N HIS A 112 6.42 -5.39 -0.21
CA HIS A 112 5.86 -6.73 -0.24
C HIS A 112 4.94 -6.96 -1.43
N LEU A 113 4.12 -5.98 -1.83
CA LEU A 113 3.32 -6.03 -3.06
C LEU A 113 4.21 -6.13 -4.30
N PHE A 114 5.29 -5.34 -4.36
CA PHE A 114 6.29 -5.45 -5.42
C PHE A 114 6.92 -6.81 -5.43
N ARG A 115 7.42 -7.28 -4.29
CA ARG A 115 8.02 -8.62 -4.22
C ARG A 115 7.02 -9.69 -4.61
N SER A 116 5.77 -9.66 -4.18
CA SER A 116 4.80 -10.70 -4.50
C SER A 116 4.38 -10.70 -5.98
N THR A 117 4.40 -9.53 -6.63
CA THR A 117 4.13 -9.40 -8.08
C THR A 117 5.36 -9.61 -8.97
N THR A 118 6.57 -9.47 -8.42
CA THR A 118 7.84 -9.61 -9.16
C THR A 118 8.64 -10.87 -8.83
N ALA A 119 8.49 -11.45 -7.64
CA ALA A 119 9.00 -12.78 -7.24
C ALA A 119 8.27 -13.90 -7.98
N ILE A 120 7.27 -13.55 -8.77
CA ILE A 120 7.04 -14.22 -10.03
C ILE A 120 8.30 -14.01 -10.89
N ALA A 121 9.39 -14.72 -10.60
CA ALA A 121 10.56 -14.87 -11.48
C ALA A 121 10.20 -15.58 -12.81
N LEU A 122 8.91 -15.82 -13.03
CA LEU A 122 8.22 -16.34 -14.22
C LEU A 122 7.23 -15.32 -14.82
N SER A 123 7.16 -14.08 -14.32
CA SER A 123 6.24 -13.06 -14.83
C SER A 123 6.68 -12.67 -16.24
N PRO A 124 5.79 -12.73 -17.23
CA PRO A 124 6.07 -12.16 -18.53
C PRO A 124 6.51 -10.69 -18.39
N PRO A 125 7.49 -10.22 -19.19
CA PRO A 125 7.93 -8.83 -19.18
C PRO A 125 6.79 -7.81 -19.22
N ASP A 126 5.66 -8.18 -19.84
CA ASP A 126 4.45 -7.37 -19.92
C ASP A 126 3.81 -7.07 -18.56
N GLN A 127 3.84 -8.01 -17.61
CA GLN A 127 3.27 -7.78 -16.27
C GLN A 127 4.11 -6.78 -15.48
N LEU A 128 5.45 -6.91 -15.55
CA LEU A 128 6.35 -5.94 -14.93
C LEU A 128 6.21 -4.57 -15.59
N ARG A 129 6.14 -4.52 -16.92
CA ARG A 129 5.91 -3.27 -17.67
C ARG A 129 4.59 -2.63 -17.28
N GLN A 130 3.53 -3.42 -17.07
CA GLN A 130 2.23 -2.90 -16.66
C GLN A 130 2.29 -2.32 -15.24
N LEU A 131 2.94 -3.01 -14.31
CA LEU A 131 3.17 -2.50 -12.95
C LEU A 131 3.92 -1.17 -12.99
N VAL A 132 5.04 -1.10 -13.72
CA VAL A 132 5.84 0.12 -13.86
C VAL A 132 5.02 1.26 -14.48
N LYS A 133 4.21 0.98 -15.52
CA LYS A 133 3.29 1.99 -16.08
C LYS A 133 2.31 2.51 -15.04
N THR A 134 1.70 1.63 -14.26
CA THR A 134 0.76 2.01 -13.19
C THR A 134 1.45 2.92 -12.18
N LEU A 135 2.68 2.61 -11.75
CA LEU A 135 3.45 3.49 -10.86
C LEU A 135 3.71 4.86 -11.46
N LEU A 136 4.16 4.91 -12.72
CA LEU A 136 4.48 6.16 -13.40
C LEU A 136 3.24 7.04 -13.54
N THR A 137 2.08 6.47 -13.88
CA THR A 137 0.81 7.20 -13.90
C THR A 137 0.48 7.77 -12.53
N ILE A 138 0.58 6.95 -11.48
CA ILE A 138 0.27 7.39 -10.12
C ILE A 138 1.20 8.53 -9.67
N VAL A 139 2.49 8.46 -10.00
CA VAL A 139 3.47 9.50 -9.67
C VAL A 139 3.24 10.78 -10.48
N ALA A 140 2.90 10.67 -11.77
CA ALA A 140 2.59 11.83 -12.61
C ALA A 140 1.36 12.61 -12.14
N ASP A 141 0.39 11.91 -11.54
CA ASP A 141 -0.82 12.51 -10.97
C ASP A 141 -0.61 13.08 -9.55
N LEU A 142 0.60 12.98 -8.98
CA LEU A 142 0.89 13.65 -7.72
C LEU A 142 1.03 15.15 -7.95
N PRO A 143 0.47 16.00 -7.08
CA PRO A 143 0.68 17.44 -7.17
C PRO A 143 2.18 17.72 -7.03
N ILE A 144 2.81 18.15 -8.14
CA ILE A 144 4.18 18.66 -8.13
C ILE A 144 4.14 19.94 -7.29
N ARG A 145 4.86 19.94 -6.15
CA ARG A 145 5.08 21.18 -5.43
C ARG A 145 5.89 22.10 -6.33
N ALA A 146 5.29 23.20 -6.78
CA ALA A 146 6.02 24.34 -7.28
C ALA A 146 6.91 24.85 -6.12
N LYS A 147 8.14 24.38 -6.10
CA LYS A 147 9.25 25.09 -5.47
C LYS A 147 10.14 25.56 -6.61
N ASP A 148 10.63 26.79 -6.47
CA ASP A 148 11.59 27.48 -7.33
C ASP A 148 11.00 28.43 -8.39
N LYS A 149 10.23 29.45 -7.94
CA LYS A 149 10.10 30.74 -8.66
C LYS A 149 9.88 31.97 -7.77
N GLU A 150 10.42 32.02 -6.54
CA GLU A 150 10.31 33.22 -5.69
C GLU A 150 11.63 33.73 -5.08
N ASP A 151 12.81 33.35 -5.62
CA ASP A 151 14.11 33.88 -5.14
C ASP A 151 14.91 34.66 -6.22
N TYR A 152 14.26 35.20 -7.25
CA TYR A 152 14.90 36.16 -8.16
C TYR A 152 13.95 37.31 -8.50
N GLN A 153 13.73 38.21 -7.54
CA GLN A 153 13.44 39.63 -7.78
C GLN A 153 13.45 40.41 -6.44
N GLN A 154 14.60 40.43 -5.80
CA GLN A 154 15.00 41.57 -4.97
C GLN A 154 16.45 41.88 -5.30
N GLU A 155 16.64 42.81 -6.23
CA GLU A 155 17.60 43.91 -6.19
C GLU A 155 17.33 44.86 -7.37
#